data_AF-A0A9E0HGN8-F1
#
_entry.id   AF-A0A9E0HGN8-F1
#
_cell.length_a   1.000
_cell.length_b   1.000
_cell.length_c   1.000
_cell.angle_alpha   90.00
_cell.angle_beta   90.00
_cell.angle_gamma   90.00
#
_symmetry.space_group_name_H-M   'P 1'
#
loop_
_entity.id
_entity.type
_entity.pdbx_description
1 polymer ?
#
loop_
_entity_poly.entity_id
_entity_poly.type
_entity_poly.pdbx_seq_one_letter_code
_entity_poly.pdbx_strand_id
1 'polypeptide(L)'
;MKKTVPLVLGMVFGAYALAEFYLPHHAVAGLSDELRSWAAILSAAAFILGGLNILQVTWPKIRRREDDWGYKVVLLGGAAVMLAVGLPWHKLGDPPRAPTVARTAGGAGPGATVIVTVPDDVTYTVGTVVGPGTGAPIAIAVEPGPVAIKLSKRLAGYRPLTTTVDVAAGDTVTVGGEPPILWGRDGRVFTWIYDHVFGPANATMFSLLAFFVASAAFRAFRARSIEAALLLTAAIIMLIGRAPFGGAISSVFPDLAQWLLDVPQNGGRRAIMMGAAIGAIATGLRVIVGIERSHLGSE
;
A
#
# COMPACT_ATOMS: atom_id res chain seq x y z
N MET A 1 3.45 22.72 -34.09
CA MET A 1 4.38 23.18 -33.02
C MET A 1 3.81 23.03 -31.61
N LYS A 2 2.55 23.38 -31.32
CA LYS A 2 1.95 23.25 -29.96
C LYS A 2 1.98 21.83 -29.35
N LYS A 3 2.07 20.78 -30.16
CA LYS A 3 2.10 19.36 -29.72
C LYS A 3 3.51 18.71 -29.75
N THR A 4 4.49 19.35 -30.38
CA THR A 4 5.85 18.82 -30.51
C THR A 4 6.61 18.91 -29.18
N VAL A 5 6.36 19.97 -28.41
CA VAL A 5 7.00 20.21 -27.11
C VAL A 5 6.67 19.11 -26.09
N PRO A 6 5.39 18.73 -25.84
CA PRO A 6 5.07 17.61 -24.96
C PRO A 6 5.69 16.27 -25.36
N LEU A 7 5.78 16.01 -26.67
CA LEU A 7 6.34 14.76 -27.22
C LEU A 7 7.85 14.67 -27.01
N VAL A 8 8.58 15.76 -27.29
CA VAL A 8 10.02 15.84 -27.04
C VAL A 8 10.31 15.72 -25.55
N LEU A 9 9.54 16.39 -24.70
CA LEU A 9 9.66 16.26 -23.25
C LEU A 9 9.43 14.82 -22.79
N GLY A 10 8.35 14.16 -23.26
CA GLY A 10 8.08 12.76 -22.93
C GLY A 10 9.19 11.80 -23.36
N MET A 11 9.78 12.03 -24.53
CA MET A 11 10.93 11.26 -25.01
C MET A 11 12.17 11.46 -24.13
N VAL A 12 12.49 12.71 -23.77
CA VAL A 12 13.63 13.04 -22.90
C VAL A 12 13.45 12.43 -21.51
N PHE A 13 12.27 12.55 -20.91
CA PHE A 13 11.97 11.93 -19.62
C PHE A 13 12.00 10.41 -19.68
N GLY A 14 11.48 9.80 -20.75
CA GLY A 14 11.53 8.35 -20.95
C GLY A 14 12.96 7.83 -21.13
N ALA A 15 13.79 8.53 -21.91
CA ALA A 15 15.19 8.18 -22.10
C ALA A 15 16.00 8.36 -20.81
N TYR A 16 15.71 9.41 -20.03
CA TYR A 16 16.33 9.64 -18.73
C TYR A 16 15.96 8.56 -17.71
N ALA A 17 14.68 8.20 -17.58
CA ALA A 17 14.24 7.14 -16.67
C ALA A 17 14.90 5.78 -17.01
N LEU A 18 15.15 5.53 -18.30
CA LEU A 18 15.92 4.37 -18.74
C LEU A 18 17.38 4.47 -18.31
N ALA A 19 18.02 5.62 -18.53
CA ALA A 19 19.41 5.85 -18.15
C ALA A 19 19.62 5.69 -16.63
N GLU A 20 18.71 6.20 -15.81
CA GLU A 20 18.73 6.03 -14.34
C GLU A 20 18.71 4.56 -13.91
N PHE A 21 17.89 3.73 -14.57
CA PHE A 21 17.78 2.31 -14.22
C PHE A 21 19.08 1.53 -14.47
N TYR A 22 19.90 1.94 -15.44
CA TYR A 22 21.11 1.23 -15.84
C TYR A 22 22.42 1.91 -15.40
N LEU A 23 22.42 3.21 -15.10
CA LEU A 23 23.59 3.98 -14.69
C LEU A 23 23.46 4.42 -13.22
N PRO A 24 23.95 3.61 -12.25
CA PRO A 24 23.97 3.98 -10.84
C PRO A 24 25.06 5.04 -10.59
N HIS A 25 24.80 6.30 -10.96
CA HIS A 25 25.71 7.42 -10.79
C HIS A 25 25.06 8.55 -9.97
N HIS A 26 25.78 9.10 -8.99
CA HIS A 26 25.27 10.07 -8.00
C HIS A 26 24.80 11.40 -8.62
N ALA A 27 25.36 11.83 -9.76
CA ALA A 27 24.89 13.02 -10.49
C ALA A 27 23.47 12.85 -11.07
N VAL A 28 23.01 11.61 -11.28
CA VAL A 28 21.66 11.30 -11.75
C VAL A 28 20.65 11.47 -10.61
N ALA A 29 21.04 11.20 -9.36
CA ALA A 29 20.12 11.20 -8.21
C ALA A 29 19.48 12.58 -7.92
N GLY A 30 20.22 13.69 -8.10
CA GLY A 30 19.69 15.03 -7.85
C GLY A 30 18.58 15.44 -8.82
N LEU A 31 18.73 15.11 -10.12
CA LEU A 31 17.68 15.34 -11.12
C LEU A 31 16.50 14.37 -10.90
N SER A 32 16.74 13.13 -10.45
CA SER A 32 15.68 12.15 -10.13
C SER A 32 14.76 12.65 -9.02
N ASP A 33 15.31 13.25 -7.97
CA ASP A 33 14.52 13.77 -6.85
C ASP A 33 13.60 14.91 -7.28
N GLU A 34 14.11 15.82 -8.12
CA GLU A 34 13.31 16.90 -8.69
C GLU A 34 12.21 16.35 -9.61
N LEU A 35 12.54 15.41 -10.49
CA LEU A 35 11.56 14.76 -11.37
C LEU A 35 10.51 13.97 -10.60
N ARG A 36 10.87 13.33 -9.48
CA ARG A 36 9.91 12.67 -8.60
C ARG A 36 8.95 13.66 -7.96
N SER A 37 9.41 14.85 -7.59
CA SER A 37 8.55 15.93 -7.08
C SER A 37 7.56 16.41 -8.15
N TRP A 38 8.03 16.71 -9.36
CA TRP A 38 7.16 17.07 -10.49
C TRP A 38 6.17 15.95 -10.84
N ALA A 39 6.63 14.70 -10.85
CA ALA A 39 5.79 13.53 -11.08
C ALA A 39 4.74 13.35 -9.99
N ALA A 40 5.03 13.67 -8.72
CA ALA A 40 4.08 13.62 -7.63
C ALA A 40 2.96 14.67 -7.83
N ILE A 41 3.30 15.89 -8.27
CA ILE A 41 2.32 16.93 -8.60
C ILE A 41 1.42 16.48 -9.76
N LEU A 42 2.01 15.95 -10.83
CA LEU A 42 1.25 15.44 -11.97
C LEU A 42 0.38 14.24 -11.59
N SER A 43 0.87 13.34 -10.74
CA SER A 43 0.11 12.20 -10.23
C SER A 43 -1.07 12.67 -9.38
N ALA A 44 -0.88 13.65 -8.50
CA ALA A 44 -1.97 14.23 -7.72
C ALA A 44 -3.05 14.85 -8.62
N ALA A 45 -2.66 15.60 -9.66
CA ALA A 45 -3.60 16.14 -10.65
C ALA A 45 -4.31 15.02 -11.42
N ALA A 46 -3.59 13.96 -11.82
CA ALA A 46 -4.15 12.81 -12.52
C ALA A 46 -5.16 12.05 -11.66
N PHE A 47 -4.93 11.90 -10.36
CA PHE A 47 -5.90 11.30 -9.45
C PHE A 47 -7.19 12.12 -9.36
N ILE A 48 -7.08 13.46 -9.31
CA ILE A 48 -8.25 14.34 -9.30
C ILE A 48 -9.02 14.22 -10.62
N LEU A 49 -8.33 14.31 -11.75
CA LEU A 49 -8.94 14.14 -13.06
C LEU A 49 -9.55 12.75 -13.23
N GLY A 50 -8.92 11.70 -12.72
CA GLY A 50 -9.45 10.34 -12.72
C GLY A 50 -10.75 10.22 -11.94
N GLY A 51 -10.81 10.78 -10.73
CA GLY A 51 -12.03 10.83 -9.93
C GLY A 51 -13.15 11.63 -10.60
N LEU A 52 -12.82 12.79 -11.17
CA LEU A 52 -13.76 13.61 -11.94
C LEU A 52 -14.24 12.88 -13.20
N ASN A 53 -13.38 12.15 -13.89
CA ASN A 53 -13.73 11.40 -15.09
C ASN A 53 -14.70 10.27 -14.76
N ILE A 54 -14.49 9.55 -13.64
CA ILE A 54 -15.46 8.55 -13.16
C ILE A 54 -16.83 9.18 -12.97
N LEU A 55 -16.91 10.35 -12.32
CA LEU A 55 -18.17 11.08 -12.14
C LEU A 55 -18.77 11.53 -13.48
N GLN A 56 -17.97 12.16 -14.34
CA GLN A 56 -18.41 12.69 -15.64
C GLN A 56 -18.94 11.60 -16.57
N VAL A 57 -18.31 10.42 -16.59
CA VAL A 57 -18.71 9.30 -17.44
C VAL A 57 -19.88 8.53 -16.85
N THR A 58 -19.95 8.42 -15.52
CA THR A 58 -20.93 7.55 -14.85
C THR A 58 -22.25 8.29 -14.56
N TRP A 59 -22.19 9.58 -14.24
CA TRP A 59 -23.36 10.39 -13.87
C TRP A 59 -24.42 10.51 -14.98
N PRO A 60 -24.07 10.80 -16.25
CA PRO A 60 -25.06 10.86 -17.32
C PRO A 60 -25.76 9.53 -17.54
N LYS A 61 -25.03 8.41 -17.41
CA LYS A 61 -25.57 7.06 -17.59
C LYS A 61 -26.57 6.68 -16.51
N ILE A 62 -26.33 7.12 -15.26
CA ILE A 62 -27.29 6.98 -14.15
C ILE A 62 -28.53 7.84 -14.41
N ARG A 63 -28.35 9.10 -14.81
CA ARG A 63 -29.47 10.02 -15.09
C ARG A 63 -30.35 9.55 -16.25
N ARG A 64 -29.74 8.94 -17.27
CA ARG A 64 -30.44 8.38 -18.44
C ARG A 64 -31.01 6.98 -18.22
N ARG A 65 -30.75 6.36 -17.06
CA ARG A 65 -31.14 4.98 -16.73
C ARG A 65 -30.78 3.98 -17.82
N GLU A 66 -29.55 4.08 -18.33
CA GLU A 66 -29.02 3.12 -19.30
C GLU A 66 -28.90 1.71 -18.66
N ASP A 67 -28.65 0.71 -19.50
CA ASP A 67 -28.33 -0.63 -19.02
C ASP A 67 -27.20 -0.58 -17.97
N ASP A 68 -27.34 -1.40 -16.93
CA ASP A 68 -26.41 -1.49 -15.79
C ASP A 68 -26.30 -0.22 -14.93
N TRP A 69 -27.27 0.70 -14.97
CA TRP A 69 -27.24 1.92 -14.14
C TRP A 69 -27.16 1.64 -12.63
N GLY A 70 -27.72 0.52 -12.16
CA GLY A 70 -27.65 0.11 -10.76
C GLY A 70 -26.20 -0.11 -10.29
N TYR A 71 -25.38 -0.79 -11.08
CA TYR A 71 -23.96 -1.02 -10.79
C TYR A 71 -23.16 0.28 -10.77
N LYS A 72 -23.52 1.23 -11.64
CA LYS A 72 -22.93 2.57 -11.69
C LYS A 72 -23.20 3.38 -10.42
N VAL A 73 -24.39 3.24 -9.81
CA VAL A 73 -24.71 3.84 -8.50
C VAL A 73 -23.84 3.24 -7.41
N VAL A 74 -23.69 1.91 -7.38
CA VAL A 74 -22.82 1.22 -6.41
C VAL A 74 -21.37 1.68 -6.56
N LEU A 75 -20.88 1.83 -7.80
CA LEU A 75 -19.53 2.36 -8.08
C LEU A 75 -19.33 3.75 -7.48
N LEU A 76 -20.24 4.70 -7.75
CA LEU A 76 -20.11 6.06 -7.23
C LEU A 76 -20.26 6.11 -5.72
N GLY A 77 -21.18 5.33 -5.14
CA GLY A 77 -21.34 5.22 -3.70
C GLY A 77 -20.08 4.66 -3.02
N GLY A 78 -19.53 3.57 -3.56
CA GLY A 78 -18.29 2.97 -3.05
C GLY A 78 -17.09 3.91 -3.16
N ALA A 79 -16.94 4.61 -4.30
CA ALA A 79 -15.90 5.62 -4.48
C ALA A 79 -16.03 6.78 -3.47
N ALA A 80 -17.25 7.26 -3.22
CA ALA A 80 -17.52 8.32 -2.25
C ALA A 80 -17.20 7.87 -0.81
N VAL A 81 -17.60 6.65 -0.42
CA VAL A 81 -17.29 6.05 0.89
C VAL A 81 -15.77 5.93 1.07
N MET A 82 -15.05 5.41 0.07
CA MET A 82 -13.59 5.29 0.14
C MET A 82 -12.88 6.64 0.25
N LEU A 83 -13.36 7.65 -0.48
CA LEU A 83 -12.82 9.01 -0.39
C LEU A 83 -13.07 9.59 1.01
N ALA A 84 -14.29 9.47 1.53
CA ALA A 84 -14.64 9.98 2.85
C ALA A 84 -13.81 9.29 3.96
N VAL A 85 -13.65 7.97 3.92
CA VAL A 85 -12.90 7.22 4.94
C VAL A 85 -11.39 7.45 4.82
N GLY A 86 -10.89 7.65 3.60
CA GLY A 86 -9.47 7.93 3.32
C GLY A 86 -9.01 9.33 3.74
N LEU A 87 -9.92 10.24 4.07
CA LEU A 87 -9.57 11.56 4.58
C LEU A 87 -9.14 11.49 6.06
N PRO A 88 -7.99 12.09 6.44
CA PRO A 88 -7.52 12.09 7.82
C PRO A 88 -8.24 13.15 8.65
N TRP A 89 -9.52 12.91 8.97
CA TRP A 89 -10.38 13.85 9.73
C TRP A 89 -9.77 14.29 11.06
N HIS A 90 -9.01 13.42 11.71
CA HIS A 90 -8.30 13.72 12.97
C HIS A 90 -7.27 14.86 12.84
N LYS A 91 -6.80 15.20 11.63
CA LYS A 91 -5.93 16.37 11.39
C LYS A 91 -6.70 17.67 11.27
N LEU A 92 -8.03 17.62 11.10
CA LEU A 92 -8.93 18.77 10.97
C LEU A 92 -9.55 19.17 12.32
N GLY A 93 -8.72 19.43 13.33
CA GLY A 93 -9.14 20.10 14.56
C GLY A 93 -9.33 19.24 15.81
N ASP A 94 -8.97 17.95 15.79
CA ASP A 94 -8.92 17.15 17.02
C ASP A 94 -7.66 17.55 17.82
N PRO A 95 -7.78 18.11 19.03
CA PRO A 95 -6.61 18.44 19.83
C PRO A 95 -5.82 17.17 20.16
N PRO A 96 -4.48 17.23 20.26
CA PRO A 96 -3.68 16.10 20.70
C PRO A 96 -4.16 15.62 22.07
N ARG A 97 -4.87 14.47 22.11
CA ARG A 97 -5.27 13.85 23.38
C ARG A 97 -4.03 13.22 24.00
N ALA A 98 -3.63 13.73 25.16
CA ALA A 98 -2.66 13.07 26.03
C ALA A 98 -3.39 12.02 26.89
N PRO A 99 -2.69 10.96 27.36
CA PRO A 99 -3.23 10.11 28.42
C PRO A 99 -3.63 10.97 29.63
N THR A 100 -4.71 10.60 30.30
CA THR A 100 -5.06 11.20 31.59
C THR A 100 -4.06 10.73 32.62
N VAL A 101 -3.28 11.67 33.17
CA VAL A 101 -2.28 11.40 34.21
C VAL A 101 -2.74 12.11 35.48
N ALA A 102 -3.22 11.36 36.46
CA ALA A 102 -3.50 11.88 37.79
C ALA A 102 -2.32 11.53 38.71
N ARG A 103 -1.67 12.55 39.27
CA ARG A 103 -0.61 12.36 40.26
C ARG A 103 -1.20 12.50 41.65
N THR A 104 -0.97 11.50 42.49
CA THR A 104 -1.21 11.58 43.92
C THR A 104 0.17 11.54 44.58
N ALA A 105 0.57 12.66 45.20
CA ALA A 105 1.79 12.71 46.00
C ALA A 105 1.62 11.75 47.17
N GLY A 106 2.36 10.64 47.17
CA GLY A 106 2.35 9.66 48.24
C GLY A 106 3.45 9.97 49.25
N GLY A 107 3.17 9.64 50.52
CA GLY A 107 4.08 9.84 51.64
C GLY A 107 5.39 9.03 51.53
N ALA A 108 6.33 9.34 52.42
CA ALA A 108 7.69 8.82 52.47
C ALA A 108 7.78 7.29 52.25
N GLY A 109 8.13 6.89 51.03
CA GLY A 109 8.37 5.51 50.63
C GLY A 109 9.54 5.43 49.63
N PRO A 110 10.33 4.35 49.62
CA PRO A 110 11.57 4.27 48.85
C PRO A 110 11.39 4.02 47.34
N GLY A 111 10.16 3.95 46.82
CA GLY A 111 9.87 3.62 45.41
C GLY A 111 8.71 4.41 44.82
N ALA A 112 8.66 4.50 43.49
CA ALA A 112 7.58 5.10 42.73
C ALA A 112 6.59 4.01 42.26
N THR A 113 5.28 4.29 42.30
CA THR A 113 4.25 3.35 41.84
C THR A 113 3.41 3.99 40.73
N VAL A 114 3.34 3.33 39.57
CA VAL A 114 2.45 3.72 38.48
C VAL A 114 1.24 2.80 38.48
N ILE A 115 0.05 3.37 38.69
CA ILE A 115 -1.22 2.66 38.59
C ILE A 115 -1.75 2.84 37.18
N VAL A 116 -1.84 1.76 36.41
CA VAL A 116 -2.38 1.78 35.06
C VAL A 116 -3.81 1.27 35.11
N THR A 117 -4.78 2.13 34.76
CA THR A 117 -6.20 1.76 34.67
C THR A 117 -6.63 1.89 33.22
N VAL A 118 -6.58 0.78 32.50
CA VAL A 118 -6.77 0.76 31.05
C VAL A 118 -7.62 -0.46 30.66
N PRO A 119 -8.57 -0.32 29.70
CA PRO A 119 -9.46 -1.42 29.27
C PRO A 119 -8.72 -2.62 28.66
N ASP A 120 -9.39 -3.78 28.63
CA ASP A 120 -8.84 -5.09 28.22
C ASP A 120 -8.30 -5.13 26.77
N ASP A 121 -8.78 -4.23 25.91
CA ASP A 121 -8.43 -4.14 24.50
C ASP A 121 -7.18 -3.29 24.21
N VAL A 122 -6.62 -2.66 25.25
CA VAL A 122 -5.42 -1.82 25.18
C VAL A 122 -4.25 -2.54 25.86
N THR A 123 -3.08 -2.42 25.28
CA THR A 123 -1.80 -2.84 25.86
C THR A 123 -1.08 -1.61 26.39
N TYR A 124 -0.58 -1.69 27.62
CA TYR A 124 0.24 -0.65 28.21
C TYR A 124 1.72 -1.03 28.12
N THR A 125 2.56 -0.02 28.01
CA THR A 125 4.02 -0.13 28.14
C THR A 125 4.44 0.97 29.10
N VAL A 126 5.02 0.61 30.24
CA VAL A 126 5.52 1.53 31.27
C VAL A 126 7.01 1.23 31.44
N GLY A 127 7.87 2.10 30.91
CA GLY A 127 9.31 1.82 30.84
C GLY A 127 9.58 0.54 30.03
N THR A 128 10.09 -0.50 30.71
CA THR A 128 10.36 -1.83 30.14
C THR A 128 9.21 -2.82 30.33
N VAL A 129 8.22 -2.51 31.17
CA VAL A 129 7.12 -3.42 31.50
C VAL A 129 6.00 -3.28 30.47
N VAL A 130 5.66 -4.39 29.81
CA VAL A 130 4.55 -4.47 28.85
C VAL A 130 3.51 -5.44 29.39
N GLY A 131 2.24 -5.04 29.39
CA GLY A 131 1.15 -5.89 29.82
C GLY A 131 -0.19 -5.57 29.16
N PRO A 132 -1.12 -6.54 29.12
CA PRO A 132 -2.49 -6.29 28.68
C PRO A 132 -3.23 -5.48 29.74
N GLY A 133 -4.09 -4.56 29.31
CA GLY A 133 -5.10 -3.99 30.19
C GLY A 133 -6.03 -5.08 30.72
N THR A 134 -6.57 -4.88 31.90
CA THR A 134 -7.51 -5.81 32.57
C THR A 134 -8.76 -5.11 33.10
N GLY A 135 -8.93 -3.81 32.79
CA GLY A 135 -10.02 -2.98 33.30
C GLY A 135 -9.89 -2.63 34.80
N ALA A 136 -9.15 -3.43 35.57
CA ALA A 136 -8.79 -3.16 36.95
C ALA A 136 -7.53 -2.28 37.05
N PRO A 137 -7.35 -1.54 38.16
CA PRO A 137 -6.12 -0.81 38.42
C PRO A 137 -4.94 -1.77 38.61
N ILE A 138 -3.90 -1.65 37.77
CA ILE A 138 -2.68 -2.46 37.86
C ILE A 138 -1.55 -1.60 38.43
N ALA A 139 -1.02 -1.96 39.59
CA ALA A 139 0.12 -1.27 40.21
C ALA A 139 1.45 -1.82 39.68
N ILE A 140 2.30 -0.94 39.16
CA ILE A 140 3.62 -1.25 38.62
C ILE A 140 4.65 -0.45 39.41
N ALA A 141 5.58 -1.14 40.08
CA ALA A 141 6.72 -0.49 40.73
C ALA A 141 7.72 -0.05 39.66
N VAL A 142 8.14 1.22 39.72
CA VAL A 142 9.11 1.80 38.78
C VAL A 142 10.21 2.52 39.57
N GLU A 143 11.43 2.54 39.02
CA GLU A 143 12.51 3.34 39.60
C GLU A 143 12.22 4.85 39.45
N PRO A 144 12.59 5.69 40.44
CA PRO A 144 12.40 7.13 40.36
C PRO A 144 13.13 7.73 39.16
N GLY A 145 12.42 8.49 38.32
CA GLY A 145 12.97 9.07 37.09
C GLY A 145 11.94 9.26 35.96
N PRO A 146 12.41 9.60 34.74
CA PRO A 146 11.54 9.76 33.58
C PRO A 146 11.05 8.40 33.07
N VAL A 147 9.74 8.15 33.16
CA VAL A 147 9.12 6.90 32.71
C VAL A 147 8.27 7.16 31.47
N ALA A 148 8.61 6.51 30.35
CA ALA A 148 7.80 6.55 29.14
C ALA A 148 6.61 5.59 29.27
N ILE A 149 5.41 6.12 29.10
CA ILE A 149 4.15 5.38 29.18
C ILE A 149 3.47 5.43 27.82
N LYS A 150 3.26 4.27 27.20
CA LYS A 150 2.60 4.11 25.90
C LYS A 150 1.37 3.22 26.06
N LEU A 151 0.22 3.71 25.60
CA LEU A 151 -1.02 2.96 25.52
C LEU A 151 -1.36 2.73 24.05
N SER A 152 -1.54 1.47 23.65
CA SER A 152 -1.86 1.10 22.27
C SER A 152 -2.90 -0.02 22.21
N LYS A 153 -3.88 0.07 21.32
CA LYS A 153 -4.80 -1.05 21.06
C LYS A 153 -4.11 -2.15 20.27
N ARG A 154 -4.55 -3.40 20.46
CA ARG A 154 -4.07 -4.58 19.71
C ARG A 154 -4.39 -4.50 18.21
N LEU A 155 -5.46 -3.79 17.89
CA LEU A 155 -5.99 -3.64 16.54
C LEU A 155 -5.28 -2.51 15.79
N ALA A 156 -4.98 -2.70 14.51
CA ALA A 156 -4.45 -1.64 13.65
C ALA A 156 -5.49 -0.51 13.45
N GLY A 157 -5.01 0.73 13.31
CA GLY A 157 -5.86 1.90 13.06
C GLY A 157 -6.16 2.79 14.27
N TYR A 158 -5.40 2.68 15.35
CA TYR A 158 -5.51 3.53 16.55
C TYR A 158 -4.21 4.27 16.81
N ARG A 159 -4.30 5.53 17.29
CA ARG A 159 -3.13 6.33 17.62
C ARG A 159 -2.60 5.91 19.00
N PRO A 160 -1.34 5.47 19.14
CA PRO A 160 -0.80 5.21 20.47
C PRO A 160 -0.75 6.51 21.27
N LEU A 161 -1.20 6.46 22.53
CA LEU A 161 -1.05 7.57 23.46
C LEU A 161 0.29 7.39 24.17
N THR A 162 1.24 8.27 23.92
CA THR A 162 2.55 8.26 24.58
C THR A 162 2.69 9.49 25.46
N THR A 163 3.12 9.31 26.70
CA THR A 163 3.49 10.40 27.61
C THR A 163 4.73 10.00 28.39
N THR A 164 5.58 10.96 28.72
CA THR A 164 6.70 10.76 29.64
C THR A 164 6.34 11.42 30.95
N VAL A 165 6.36 10.65 32.05
CA VAL A 165 6.08 11.17 33.38
C VAL A 165 7.34 11.03 34.22
N ASP A 166 7.86 12.15 34.72
CA ASP A 166 8.85 12.12 35.80
C ASP A 166 8.15 11.71 37.10
N VAL A 167 8.61 10.62 37.70
CA VAL A 167 8.03 10.06 38.93
C VAL A 167 9.04 10.17 40.07
N ALA A 168 8.68 10.86 41.15
CA ALA A 168 9.51 10.96 42.35
C ALA A 168 9.29 9.78 43.30
N ALA A 169 10.22 9.54 44.23
CA ALA A 169 10.08 8.49 45.24
C ALA A 169 8.85 8.76 46.13
N GLY A 170 7.95 7.77 46.25
CA GLY A 170 6.68 7.89 46.96
C GLY A 170 5.49 8.33 46.10
N ASP A 171 5.70 8.81 44.86
CA ASP A 171 4.58 9.23 44.00
C ASP A 171 3.76 8.05 43.50
N THR A 172 2.43 8.23 43.52
CA THR A 172 1.49 7.36 42.81
C THR A 172 0.96 8.06 41.57
N VAL A 173 1.27 7.53 40.39
CA VAL A 173 0.82 8.09 39.11
C VAL A 173 -0.24 7.18 38.52
N THR A 174 -1.49 7.65 38.48
CA THR A 174 -2.57 6.92 37.79
C THR A 174 -2.61 7.34 36.34
N VAL A 175 -2.41 6.40 35.42
CA VAL A 175 -2.50 6.64 33.97
C VAL A 175 -3.67 5.85 33.38
N GLY A 176 -4.56 6.57 32.72
CA GLY A 176 -5.70 6.02 32.00
C GLY A 176 -5.96 6.77 30.70
N GLY A 177 -6.59 6.11 29.75
CA GLY A 177 -6.96 6.72 28.49
C GLY A 177 -7.24 5.68 27.41
N GLU A 178 -8.25 5.95 26.58
CA GLU A 178 -8.57 5.10 25.44
C GLU A 178 -7.89 5.66 24.18
N PRO A 179 -7.03 4.88 23.49
CA PRO A 179 -6.44 5.29 22.23
C PRO A 179 -7.53 5.65 21.20
N PRO A 180 -7.50 6.85 20.60
CA PRO A 180 -8.53 7.27 19.66
C PRO A 180 -8.37 6.55 18.31
N ILE A 181 -9.51 6.38 17.64
CA ILE A 181 -9.56 5.85 16.27
C ILE A 181 -8.85 6.83 15.33
N LEU A 182 -7.95 6.30 14.49
CA LEU A 182 -7.37 7.04 13.39
C LEU A 182 -8.31 7.03 12.19
N TRP A 183 -8.31 8.15 11.48
CA TRP A 183 -8.95 8.29 10.17
C TRP A 183 -7.89 8.39 9.07
N GLY A 184 -8.27 8.11 7.83
CA GLY A 184 -7.38 8.10 6.69
C GLY A 184 -6.75 6.74 6.42
N ARG A 185 -5.71 6.70 5.57
CA ARG A 185 -5.07 5.46 5.09
C ARG A 185 -4.70 4.48 6.20
N ASP A 186 -4.20 5.00 7.32
CA ASP A 186 -3.75 4.20 8.45
C ASP A 186 -4.83 4.13 9.55
N GLY A 187 -6.09 4.44 9.20
CA GLY A 187 -7.23 4.50 10.10
C GLY A 187 -8.00 3.19 10.22
N ARG A 188 -8.67 2.98 11.36
CA ARG A 188 -9.40 1.73 11.66
C ARG A 188 -10.53 1.45 10.67
N VAL A 189 -11.26 2.49 10.29
CA VAL A 189 -12.39 2.35 9.34
C VAL A 189 -11.87 1.99 7.96
N PHE A 190 -10.76 2.59 7.53
CA PHE A 190 -10.13 2.30 6.24
C PHE A 190 -9.65 0.86 6.17
N THR A 191 -8.90 0.40 7.18
CA THR A 191 -8.39 -0.98 7.23
C THR A 191 -9.53 -1.99 7.30
N TRP A 192 -10.58 -1.71 8.06
CA TRP A 192 -11.74 -2.60 8.12
C TRP A 192 -12.42 -2.78 6.76
N ILE A 193 -12.69 -1.69 6.03
CA ILE A 193 -13.28 -1.76 4.68
C ILE A 193 -12.33 -2.50 3.73
N TYR A 194 -11.04 -2.21 3.81
CA TYR A 194 -10.04 -2.88 2.98
C TYR A 194 -10.06 -4.40 3.23
N ASP A 195 -9.98 -4.83 4.48
CA ASP A 195 -9.85 -6.25 4.84
C ASP A 195 -11.16 -7.04 4.65
N HIS A 196 -12.32 -6.42 4.83
CA HIS A 196 -13.62 -7.12 4.81
C HIS A 196 -14.43 -6.90 3.53
N VAL A 197 -14.12 -5.87 2.74
CA VAL A 197 -14.82 -5.57 1.49
C VAL A 197 -13.88 -5.74 0.31
N PHE A 198 -12.79 -4.97 0.27
CA PHE A 198 -11.88 -4.98 -0.87
C PHE A 198 -11.12 -6.30 -1.00
N GLY A 199 -10.57 -6.83 0.08
CA GLY A 199 -9.81 -8.07 0.12
C GLY A 199 -10.60 -9.27 -0.44
N PRO A 200 -11.80 -9.58 0.10
CA PRO A 200 -12.64 -10.65 -0.41
C PRO A 200 -13.09 -10.42 -1.85
N ALA A 201 -13.50 -9.19 -2.22
CA ALA A 201 -13.90 -8.88 -3.60
C ALA A 201 -12.73 -9.11 -4.59
N ASN A 202 -11.54 -8.64 -4.24
CA ASN A 202 -10.33 -8.86 -5.03
C ASN A 202 -9.99 -10.35 -5.14
N ALA A 203 -10.15 -11.12 -4.06
CA ALA A 203 -9.96 -12.57 -4.07
C ALA A 203 -10.96 -13.29 -5.00
N THR A 204 -12.23 -12.87 -5.07
CA THR A 204 -13.21 -13.44 -6.03
C THR A 204 -12.80 -13.17 -7.48
N MET A 205 -12.29 -11.97 -7.77
CA MET A 205 -11.81 -11.62 -9.11
C MET A 205 -10.61 -12.49 -9.52
N PHE A 206 -9.64 -12.68 -8.62
CA PHE A 206 -8.49 -13.56 -8.87
C PHE A 206 -8.87 -15.04 -8.94
N SER A 207 -9.86 -15.48 -8.16
CA SER A 207 -10.38 -16.86 -8.21
C SER A 207 -11.02 -17.15 -9.58
N LEU A 208 -11.86 -16.24 -10.07
CA LEU A 208 -12.44 -16.33 -11.42
C LEU A 208 -11.35 -16.32 -12.50
N LEU A 209 -10.37 -15.42 -12.40
CA LEU A 209 -9.24 -15.35 -13.33
C LEU A 209 -8.47 -16.68 -13.36
N ALA A 210 -8.16 -17.26 -12.20
CA ALA A 210 -7.48 -18.54 -12.10
C ALA A 210 -8.28 -19.67 -12.78
N PHE A 211 -9.60 -19.72 -12.55
CA PHE A 211 -10.47 -20.69 -13.21
C PHE A 211 -10.50 -20.52 -14.74
N PHE A 212 -10.60 -19.28 -15.23
CA PHE A 212 -10.56 -19.00 -16.67
C PHE A 212 -9.21 -19.34 -17.29
N VAL A 213 -8.10 -19.02 -16.63
CA VAL A 213 -6.75 -19.39 -17.08
C VAL A 213 -6.62 -20.90 -17.14
N ALA A 214 -7.03 -21.63 -16.09
CA ALA A 214 -7.00 -23.09 -16.09
C ALA A 214 -7.85 -23.70 -17.22
N SER A 215 -9.07 -23.19 -17.43
CA SER A 215 -9.97 -23.65 -18.51
C SER A 215 -9.42 -23.32 -19.91
N ALA A 216 -8.87 -22.12 -20.11
CA ALA A 216 -8.22 -21.73 -21.35
C ALA A 216 -6.99 -22.58 -21.63
N ALA A 217 -6.15 -22.81 -20.61
CA ALA A 217 -4.96 -23.62 -20.70
C ALA A 217 -5.32 -25.08 -21.04
N PHE A 218 -6.28 -25.70 -20.36
CA PHE A 218 -6.74 -27.05 -20.67
C PHE A 218 -7.25 -27.17 -22.12
N ARG A 219 -8.04 -26.20 -22.60
CA ARG A 219 -8.50 -26.16 -23.99
C ARG A 219 -7.35 -25.92 -24.99
N ALA A 220 -6.34 -25.15 -24.61
CA ALA A 220 -5.16 -24.87 -25.44
C ALA A 220 -4.13 -26.02 -25.42
N PHE A 221 -4.11 -26.86 -24.38
CA PHE A 221 -3.17 -27.97 -24.19
C PHE A 221 -3.44 -29.21 -25.07
N ARG A 222 -4.12 -29.06 -26.21
CA ARG A 222 -4.03 -30.03 -27.30
C ARG A 222 -2.65 -29.90 -27.96
N ALA A 223 -1.61 -30.34 -27.25
CA ALA A 223 -0.21 -30.13 -27.56
C ALA A 223 0.10 -30.59 -29.00
N ARG A 224 0.39 -29.61 -29.87
CA ARG A 224 0.83 -29.82 -31.25
C ARG A 224 2.16 -29.12 -31.57
N SER A 225 2.78 -28.44 -30.60
CA SER A 225 4.10 -27.81 -30.78
C SER A 225 5.03 -28.06 -29.59
N ILE A 226 6.34 -28.13 -29.88
CA ILE A 226 7.41 -28.31 -28.90
C ILE A 226 7.46 -27.11 -27.94
N GLU A 227 7.18 -25.90 -28.44
CA GLU A 227 7.13 -24.66 -27.66
C GLU A 227 6.08 -24.72 -26.54
N ALA A 228 4.88 -25.20 -26.85
CA ALA A 228 3.82 -25.34 -25.86
C ALA A 228 4.19 -26.37 -24.77
N ALA A 229 4.92 -27.44 -25.13
CA ALA A 229 5.39 -28.43 -24.18
C ALA A 229 6.47 -27.88 -23.23
N LEU A 230 7.40 -27.06 -23.74
CA LEU A 230 8.39 -26.37 -22.92
C LEU A 230 7.73 -25.40 -21.94
N LEU A 231 6.78 -24.59 -22.41
CA LEU A 231 6.03 -23.66 -21.56
C LEU A 231 5.21 -24.38 -20.50
N LEU A 232 4.54 -25.48 -20.86
CA LEU A 232 3.79 -26.30 -19.92
C LEU A 232 4.69 -26.88 -18.82
N THR A 233 5.85 -27.42 -19.21
CA THR A 233 6.81 -28.01 -18.27
C THR A 233 7.33 -26.95 -17.29
N ALA A 234 7.71 -25.77 -17.79
CA ALA A 234 8.12 -24.65 -16.96
C ALA A 234 7.00 -24.20 -16.00
N ALA A 235 5.74 -24.17 -16.47
CA ALA A 235 4.59 -23.82 -15.64
C ALA A 235 4.33 -24.85 -14.54
N ILE A 236 4.42 -26.15 -14.83
CA ILE A 236 4.26 -27.23 -13.82
C ILE A 236 5.36 -27.14 -12.76
N ILE A 237 6.62 -26.97 -13.16
CA ILE A 237 7.75 -26.81 -12.23
C ILE A 237 7.51 -25.61 -11.31
N MET A 238 7.06 -24.49 -11.87
CA MET A 238 6.76 -23.28 -11.10
C MET A 238 5.59 -23.48 -10.12
N LEU A 239 4.53 -24.17 -10.54
CA LEU A 239 3.38 -24.47 -9.68
C LEU A 239 3.79 -25.36 -8.49
N ILE A 240 4.60 -26.40 -8.73
CA ILE A 240 5.07 -27.29 -7.66
C ILE A 240 6.04 -26.55 -6.73
N GLY A 241 7.00 -25.79 -7.28
CA GLY A 241 8.03 -25.12 -6.48
C GLY A 241 7.52 -23.95 -5.63
N ARG A 242 6.41 -23.30 -6.02
CA ARG A 242 5.78 -22.22 -5.21
C ARG A 242 4.61 -22.66 -4.36
N ALA A 243 4.11 -23.87 -4.55
CA ALA A 243 3.06 -24.40 -3.70
C ALA A 243 3.58 -24.60 -2.26
N PRO A 244 2.75 -24.38 -1.22
CA PRO A 244 3.15 -24.57 0.17
C PRO A 244 3.71 -25.97 0.49
N PHE A 245 3.31 -26.98 -0.30
CA PHE A 245 3.76 -28.37 -0.16
C PHE A 245 4.98 -28.74 -1.02
N GLY A 246 5.47 -27.85 -1.89
CA GLY A 246 6.59 -28.13 -2.80
C GLY A 246 7.86 -28.53 -2.05
N GLY A 247 8.19 -27.80 -0.97
CA GLY A 247 9.33 -28.11 -0.12
C GLY A 247 9.17 -29.38 0.71
N ALA A 248 7.95 -29.87 0.92
CA ALA A 248 7.70 -31.14 1.62
C ALA A 248 7.99 -32.36 0.74
N ILE A 249 7.97 -32.22 -0.59
CA ILE A 249 8.28 -33.31 -1.54
C ILE A 249 9.78 -33.38 -1.77
N SER A 250 10.42 -32.26 -2.12
CA SER A 250 11.86 -32.15 -2.35
C SER A 250 12.27 -30.67 -2.46
N SER A 251 13.46 -30.31 -1.97
CA SER A 251 14.02 -28.96 -2.12
C SER A 251 14.33 -28.58 -3.57
N VAL A 252 14.48 -29.57 -4.46
CA VAL A 252 14.78 -29.36 -5.88
C VAL A 252 13.71 -28.53 -6.59
N PHE A 253 12.43 -28.70 -6.23
CA PHE A 253 11.35 -27.96 -6.88
C PHE A 253 11.37 -26.46 -6.53
N PRO A 254 11.47 -26.04 -5.25
CA PRO A 254 11.73 -24.65 -4.90
C PRO A 254 12.97 -24.06 -5.58
N ASP A 255 14.10 -24.77 -5.59
CA ASP A 255 15.37 -24.29 -6.16
C ASP A 255 15.27 -24.07 -7.67
N LEU A 256 14.65 -25.02 -8.40
CA LEU A 256 14.41 -24.88 -9.84
C LEU A 256 13.43 -23.74 -10.15
N ALA A 257 12.39 -23.57 -9.34
CA ALA A 257 11.46 -22.45 -9.49
C ALA A 257 12.17 -21.11 -9.25
N GLN A 258 13.03 -21.01 -8.23
CA GLN A 258 13.85 -19.81 -8.01
C GLN A 258 14.81 -19.56 -9.17
N TRP A 259 15.55 -20.57 -9.64
CA TRP A 259 16.45 -20.44 -10.78
C TRP A 259 15.73 -19.94 -12.04
N LEU A 260 14.53 -20.47 -12.32
CA LEU A 260 13.71 -20.05 -13.46
C LEU A 260 13.30 -18.57 -13.37
N LEU A 261 13.01 -18.08 -12.17
CA LEU A 261 12.70 -16.66 -11.94
C LEU A 261 13.96 -15.78 -12.07
N ASP A 262 15.06 -16.23 -11.49
CA ASP A 262 16.25 -15.41 -11.30
C ASP A 262 17.07 -15.26 -12.56
N VAL A 263 17.11 -16.30 -13.40
CA VAL A 263 17.94 -16.33 -14.61
C VAL A 263 17.11 -16.00 -15.86
N PRO A 264 16.26 -16.89 -16.42
CA PRO A 264 15.59 -16.60 -17.68
C PRO A 264 14.47 -15.57 -17.54
N GLN A 265 13.69 -15.56 -16.45
CA GLN A 265 12.64 -14.55 -16.31
C GLN A 265 13.20 -13.15 -16.09
N ASN A 266 14.17 -12.96 -15.19
CA ASN A 266 14.80 -11.65 -15.02
C ASN A 266 15.55 -11.20 -16.29
N GLY A 267 16.22 -12.13 -16.98
CA GLY A 267 16.83 -11.88 -18.30
C GLY A 267 15.79 -11.41 -19.33
N GLY A 268 14.67 -12.13 -19.45
CA GLY A 268 13.56 -11.79 -20.33
C GLY A 268 12.90 -10.46 -19.97
N ARG A 269 12.66 -10.20 -18.68
CA ARG A 269 12.12 -8.91 -18.20
C ARG A 269 13.01 -7.75 -18.61
N ARG A 270 14.34 -7.90 -18.49
CA ARG A 270 15.32 -6.90 -18.94
C ARG A 270 15.27 -6.70 -20.45
N ALA A 271 15.20 -7.78 -21.23
CA ALA A 271 15.09 -7.70 -22.69
C ALA A 271 13.80 -6.98 -23.14
N ILE A 272 12.66 -7.30 -22.51
CA ILE A 272 11.38 -6.63 -22.77
C ILE A 272 11.45 -5.14 -22.42
N MET A 273 12.01 -4.79 -21.25
CA MET A 273 12.16 -3.39 -20.86
C MET A 273 13.07 -2.62 -21.83
N MET A 274 14.18 -3.23 -22.26
CA MET A 274 15.06 -2.64 -23.29
C MET A 274 14.31 -2.44 -24.62
N GLY A 275 13.59 -3.47 -25.08
CA GLY A 275 12.81 -3.39 -26.32
C GLY A 275 11.71 -2.34 -26.26
N ALA A 276 10.99 -2.25 -25.13
CA ALA A 276 9.98 -1.23 -24.91
C ALA A 276 10.57 0.19 -24.90
N ALA A 277 11.73 0.36 -24.26
CA ALA A 277 12.39 1.66 -24.19
C ALA A 277 12.93 2.13 -25.55
N ILE A 278 13.58 1.23 -26.29
CA ILE A 278 14.01 1.50 -27.66
C ILE A 278 12.79 1.79 -28.55
N GLY A 279 11.70 1.03 -28.39
CA GLY A 279 10.44 1.27 -29.11
C GLY A 279 9.85 2.64 -28.83
N ALA A 280 9.86 3.08 -27.57
CA ALA A 280 9.38 4.41 -27.16
C ALA A 280 10.23 5.54 -27.77
N ILE A 281 11.57 5.39 -27.73
CA ILE A 281 12.52 6.33 -28.37
C ILE A 281 12.28 6.37 -29.89
N ALA A 282 12.13 5.21 -30.53
CA ALA A 282 11.89 5.11 -31.97
C ALA A 282 10.55 5.76 -32.37
N THR A 283 9.49 5.54 -31.59
CA THR A 283 8.16 6.15 -31.82
C THR A 283 8.25 7.67 -31.64
N GLY A 284 8.90 8.16 -30.58
CA GLY A 284 9.14 9.59 -30.37
C GLY A 284 9.89 10.24 -31.54
N LEU A 285 10.94 9.58 -32.03
CA LEU A 285 11.71 10.05 -33.18
C LEU A 285 10.86 10.07 -34.47
N ARG A 286 10.07 9.02 -34.75
CA ARG A 286 9.18 8.96 -35.92
C ARG A 286 8.14 10.08 -35.91
N VAL A 287 7.66 10.46 -34.73
CA VAL A 287 6.74 11.59 -34.58
C VAL A 287 7.43 12.94 -34.82
N ILE A 288 8.64 13.15 -34.30
CA ILE A 288 9.40 14.41 -34.48
C ILE A 288 9.78 14.63 -35.95
N VAL A 289 10.25 13.59 -36.63
CA VAL A 289 10.62 13.64 -38.05
C VAL A 289 9.37 13.74 -38.94
N GLY A 290 8.16 13.65 -38.38
CA GLY A 290 6.90 13.80 -39.12
C GLY A 290 6.54 12.60 -40.01
N ILE A 291 7.21 11.46 -39.76
CA ILE A 291 6.91 10.18 -40.42
C ILE A 291 5.60 9.61 -39.86
N GLU A 292 5.34 9.79 -38.56
CA GLU A 292 4.13 9.27 -37.90
C GLU A 292 3.12 10.39 -37.63
N ARG A 293 2.15 10.52 -38.55
CA ARG A 293 1.16 11.61 -38.59
C ARG A 293 -0.15 11.28 -37.88
N SER A 294 -0.30 10.11 -37.24
CA SER A 294 -1.57 9.66 -36.63
C SER A 294 -2.14 10.64 -35.59
N HIS A 295 -1.29 11.46 -34.98
CA HIS A 295 -1.63 12.49 -33.98
C HIS A 295 -2.12 13.82 -34.59
N LEU A 296 -2.01 13.99 -35.92
CA LEU A 296 -2.40 15.20 -36.65
C LEU A 296 -3.87 15.22 -37.06
N GLY A 297 -4.61 14.12 -36.88
CA GLY A 297 -6.01 14.07 -37.28
C GLY A 297 -6.17 14.43 -38.76
N SER A 298 -5.62 13.59 -39.63
CA SER A 298 -6.11 13.51 -41.00
C SER A 298 -6.82 12.17 -41.13
N GLU A 299 -7.98 12.19 -41.78
CA GLU A 299 -8.87 11.07 -42.14
C GLU A 299 -8.22 9.69 -42.20
#